data_AF-A0A0F8HSA8-F1
#
_entry.id   AF-A0A0F8HSA8-F1
#
_cell.length_a   1.000
_cell.length_b   1.000
_cell.length_c   1.000
_cell.angle_alpha   90.00
_cell.angle_beta   90.00
_cell.angle_gamma   90.00
#
_symmetry.space_group_name_H-M   'P 1'
#
loop_
_entity.id
_entity.type
_entity.pdbx_description
1 polymer ?
#
loop_
_entity_poly.entity_id
_entity_poly.type
_entity_poly.pdbx_seq_one_letter_code
_entity_poly.pdbx_strand_id
1 'polypeptide(L)'
;MHLYSSGEIRILTVDEYHKLEEAIPKDEYKTIFNVLMITGMRYVELQRLYDNPAWYNSKRNIIHIPAEGQRKHKRTQRERTIHPLPSMFDSTMKWFYAGKKPPHESSWNRNLQRWAKLAGLNPYGISAKTSRKSLESWLVTAGIPVTTTCLRAGHDSLTSMNHYQGLAFSESERRDIENQLKMWGLLN
;
A
#
# COMPACT_ATOMS: atom_id res chain seq x y z
N MET A 1 1.23 -8.16 22.79
CA MET A 1 0.60 -6.84 22.63
C MET A 1 0.84 -6.40 21.19
N HIS A 2 -0.22 -6.23 20.38
CA HIS A 2 -0.09 -5.79 18.99
C HIS A 2 -0.11 -4.27 18.98
N LEU A 3 1.07 -3.64 18.90
CA LEU A 3 1.21 -2.18 19.10
C LEU A 3 0.54 -1.35 17.99
N TYR A 4 0.42 -1.89 16.77
CA TYR A 4 -0.07 -1.13 15.61
C TYR A 4 -1.18 -1.88 14.86
N SER A 5 -2.43 -1.62 15.23
CA SER A 5 -3.62 -2.17 14.58
C SER A 5 -4.68 -1.10 14.34
N SER A 6 -5.26 -1.07 13.13
CA SER A 6 -6.41 -0.23 12.79
C SER A 6 -7.64 -1.14 12.63
N GLY A 7 -8.36 -1.34 13.73
CA GLY A 7 -9.31 -2.44 13.89
C GLY A 7 -8.54 -3.77 14.02
N GLU A 8 -8.95 -4.79 13.26
CA GLU A 8 -8.26 -6.10 13.21
C GLU A 8 -7.07 -6.14 12.25
N ILE A 9 -6.81 -5.05 11.50
CA ILE A 9 -5.77 -5.03 10.47
C ILE A 9 -4.46 -4.52 11.06
N ARG A 10 -3.41 -5.32 10.90
CA ARG A 10 -2.05 -4.96 11.32
C ARG A 10 -1.47 -3.89 10.40
N ILE A 11 -0.80 -2.91 11.00
CA ILE A 11 0.02 -1.90 10.34
C ILE A 11 1.49 -2.27 10.53
N LEU A 12 2.27 -2.16 9.46
CA LEU A 12 3.70 -2.44 9.48
C LEU A 12 4.47 -1.19 9.89
N THR A 13 5.52 -1.36 10.68
CA THR A 13 6.63 -0.39 10.74
C THR A 13 7.49 -0.52 9.47
N VAL A 14 8.41 0.42 9.23
CA VAL A 14 9.33 0.34 8.08
C VAL A 14 10.22 -0.91 8.17
N ASP A 15 10.75 -1.23 9.35
CA ASP A 15 11.51 -2.46 9.60
C ASP A 15 10.67 -3.73 9.31
N GLU A 16 9.41 -3.77 9.77
CA GLU A 16 8.52 -4.90 9.48
C GLU A 16 8.16 -5.02 8.00
N TYR A 17 8.05 -3.90 7.28
CA TYR A 17 7.87 -3.88 5.84
C TYR A 17 9.08 -4.52 5.13
N HIS A 18 10.30 -4.12 5.46
CA HIS A 18 11.52 -4.69 4.87
C HIS A 18 11.68 -6.18 5.19
N LYS A 19 11.50 -6.57 6.46
CA LYS A 19 11.53 -7.99 6.88
C LYS A 19 10.51 -8.84 6.13
N LEU A 20 9.29 -8.30 5.96
CA LEU A 20 8.25 -9.02 5.21
C LEU A 20 8.62 -9.12 3.73
N GLU A 21 9.09 -8.05 3.10
CA GLU A 21 9.54 -8.02 1.70
C GLU A 21 10.66 -9.04 1.45
N GLU A 22 11.68 -9.08 2.32
CA GLU A 22 12.80 -10.02 2.24
C GLU A 22 12.35 -11.49 2.33
N ALA A 23 11.35 -11.78 3.17
CA ALA A 23 10.79 -13.12 3.33
C ALA A 23 9.92 -13.59 2.15
N ILE A 24 9.57 -12.71 1.21
CA ILE A 24 8.82 -13.10 0.01
C ILE A 24 9.76 -13.87 -0.93
N PRO A 25 9.45 -15.13 -1.30
CA PRO A 25 10.41 -16.00 -1.99
C PRO A 25 10.54 -15.73 -3.49
N LYS A 26 9.67 -14.91 -4.09
CA LYS A 26 9.67 -14.67 -5.54
C LYS A 26 9.61 -13.18 -5.84
N ASP A 27 10.40 -12.73 -6.81
CA ASP A 27 10.48 -11.32 -7.20
C ASP A 27 9.16 -10.80 -7.79
N GLU A 28 8.37 -11.64 -8.46
CA GLU A 28 7.01 -11.30 -8.92
C GLU A 28 6.09 -10.90 -7.75
N TYR A 29 6.22 -11.59 -6.62
CA TYR A 29 5.43 -11.29 -5.43
C TYR A 29 5.99 -10.10 -4.65
N LYS A 30 7.32 -9.90 -4.61
CA LYS A 30 7.93 -8.69 -4.06
C LYS A 30 7.46 -7.46 -4.83
N THR A 31 7.44 -7.55 -6.15
CA THR A 31 6.95 -6.49 -7.03
C THR A 31 5.48 -6.15 -6.74
N ILE A 32 4.61 -7.17 -6.63
CA ILE A 32 3.20 -6.98 -6.22
C ILE A 32 3.11 -6.28 -4.86
N PHE A 33 3.88 -6.73 -3.88
CA PHE A 33 3.90 -6.18 -2.53
C PHE A 33 4.35 -4.71 -2.53
N ASN A 34 5.41 -4.37 -3.26
CA ASN A 34 5.93 -3.02 -3.38
C ASN A 34 4.96 -2.09 -4.10
N VAL A 35 4.32 -2.54 -5.19
CA VAL A 35 3.28 -1.75 -5.86
C VAL A 35 2.15 -1.45 -4.87
N LEU A 36 1.69 -2.42 -4.08
CA LEU A 36 0.65 -2.19 -3.06
C LEU A 36 1.11 -1.22 -1.97
N MET A 37 2.34 -1.38 -1.45
CA MET A 37 2.90 -0.52 -0.41
C MET A 37 3.08 0.92 -0.88
N ILE A 38 3.63 1.13 -2.06
CA ILE A 38 3.90 2.47 -2.62
C ILE A 38 2.59 3.18 -2.99
N THR A 39 1.65 2.46 -3.61
CA THR A 39 0.43 3.09 -4.16
C THR A 39 -0.71 3.19 -3.15
N GLY A 40 -0.77 2.28 -2.16
CA GLY A 40 -1.88 2.16 -1.24
C GLY A 40 -3.20 1.74 -1.90
N MET A 41 -3.17 1.17 -3.11
CA MET A 41 -4.40 0.72 -3.80
C MET A 41 -5.02 -0.51 -3.15
N ARG A 42 -6.30 -0.79 -3.46
CA ARG A 42 -6.97 -2.01 -2.99
C ARG A 42 -6.42 -3.17 -3.78
N TYR A 43 -6.42 -4.36 -3.19
CA TYR A 43 -5.96 -5.55 -3.89
C TYR A 43 -6.72 -5.80 -5.20
N VAL A 44 -8.04 -5.61 -5.19
CA VAL A 44 -8.85 -5.70 -6.41
C VAL A 44 -8.53 -4.60 -7.44
N GLU A 45 -8.08 -3.42 -7.00
CA GLU A 45 -7.65 -2.35 -7.92
C GLU A 45 -6.30 -2.71 -8.56
N LEU A 46 -5.39 -3.35 -7.81
CA LEU A 46 -4.13 -3.90 -8.34
C LEU A 46 -4.39 -4.98 -9.39
N GLN A 47 -5.29 -5.93 -9.10
CA GLN A 47 -5.65 -6.98 -10.07
C GLN A 47 -6.19 -6.37 -11.37
N ARG A 48 -7.02 -5.33 -11.26
CA ARG A 48 -7.55 -4.62 -12.44
C ARG A 48 -6.48 -3.79 -13.15
N LEU A 49 -5.55 -3.18 -12.42
CA LEU A 49 -4.41 -2.49 -13.01
C LEU A 49 -3.57 -3.45 -13.87
N TYR A 50 -3.33 -4.68 -13.40
CA TYR A 50 -2.65 -5.71 -14.18
C TYR A 50 -3.38 -5.99 -15.50
N ASP A 51 -4.70 -6.11 -15.44
CA ASP A 51 -5.55 -6.34 -16.63
C ASP A 51 -5.71 -5.09 -17.52
N ASN A 52 -5.30 -3.90 -17.06
CA ASN A 52 -5.46 -2.63 -17.77
C ASN A 52 -4.16 -1.78 -17.72
N PRO A 53 -3.09 -2.17 -18.43
CA PRO A 53 -1.81 -1.47 -18.37
C PRO A 53 -1.87 0.02 -18.74
N ALA A 54 -2.84 0.41 -19.58
CA ALA A 54 -3.07 1.79 -20.00
C ALA A 54 -3.44 2.75 -18.85
N TRP A 55 -3.81 2.23 -17.68
CA TRP A 55 -4.06 3.04 -16.48
C TRP A 55 -2.78 3.64 -15.90
N TYR A 56 -1.62 3.05 -16.17
CA TYR A 56 -0.33 3.63 -15.83
C TYR A 56 0.18 4.51 -16.98
N ASN A 57 0.37 5.81 -16.69
CA ASN A 57 0.99 6.74 -17.61
C ASN A 57 2.46 6.92 -17.23
N SER A 58 3.36 6.19 -17.91
CA SER A 58 4.80 6.23 -17.64
C SER A 58 5.42 7.61 -17.86
N LYS A 59 4.95 8.36 -18.87
CA LYS A 59 5.45 9.72 -19.18
C LYS A 59 5.24 10.70 -18.03
N ARG A 60 4.08 10.61 -17.36
CA ARG A 60 3.74 11.47 -16.21
C ARG A 60 4.01 10.81 -14.86
N ASN A 61 4.41 9.54 -14.86
CA ASN A 61 4.57 8.69 -13.68
C ASN A 61 3.37 8.76 -12.73
N ILE A 62 2.17 8.48 -13.27
CA ILE A 62 0.91 8.46 -12.52
C ILE A 62 0.10 7.20 -12.84
N ILE A 63 -0.70 6.75 -11.88
CA ILE A 63 -1.74 5.73 -12.12
C ILE A 63 -3.11 6.39 -12.03
N HIS A 64 -3.89 6.34 -13.10
CA HIS A 64 -5.28 6.78 -13.11
C HIS A 64 -6.21 5.58 -12.95
N ILE A 65 -7.01 5.56 -11.89
CA ILE A 65 -7.99 4.51 -11.63
C ILE A 65 -9.38 5.04 -12.02
N PRO A 66 -9.92 4.61 -13.19
CA PRO A 66 -11.22 5.05 -13.66
C PRO A 66 -12.36 4.43 -12.84
N ALA A 67 -13.58 4.91 -13.06
CA ALA A 67 -14.79 4.42 -12.37
C ALA A 67 -15.01 2.90 -12.46
N GLU A 68 -14.69 2.31 -13.60
CA GLU A 68 -14.77 0.86 -13.84
C GLU A 68 -13.78 0.07 -12.96
N GLY A 69 -12.67 0.70 -12.58
CA GLY A 69 -11.68 0.18 -11.64
C GLY A 69 -12.16 0.17 -10.19
N GLN A 70 -13.27 0.84 -9.86
CA GLN A 70 -13.72 1.08 -8.49
C GLN A 70 -15.14 0.55 -8.17
N ARG A 71 -15.54 -0.62 -8.69
CA ARG A 71 -16.90 -1.23 -8.57
C ARG A 71 -17.34 -1.58 -7.13
N LYS A 72 -17.51 -0.60 -6.24
CA LYS A 72 -18.15 -0.77 -4.93
C LYS A 72 -19.49 -0.03 -4.93
N HIS A 73 -20.57 -0.75 -4.60
CA HIS A 73 -21.99 -0.34 -4.72
C HIS A 73 -22.38 0.97 -4.00
N LYS A 74 -21.57 1.47 -3.06
CA LYS A 74 -21.81 2.73 -2.35
C LYS A 74 -20.52 3.53 -2.27
N ARG A 75 -20.24 4.36 -3.30
CA ARG A 75 -19.11 5.29 -3.29
C ARG A 75 -19.44 6.63 -3.92
N THR A 76 -18.81 7.64 -3.35
CA THR A 76 -18.86 9.05 -3.73
C THR A 76 -17.75 9.43 -4.72
N GLN A 77 -16.50 8.99 -4.50
CA GLN A 77 -15.40 9.24 -5.45
C GLN A 77 -15.41 8.22 -6.60
N ARG A 78 -15.70 8.70 -7.81
CA ARG A 78 -15.84 7.87 -9.02
C ARG A 78 -14.49 7.52 -9.63
N GLU A 79 -13.51 8.41 -9.61
CA GLU A 79 -12.18 8.20 -10.20
C GLU A 79 -11.11 8.84 -9.34
N ARG A 80 -9.86 8.37 -9.46
CA ARG A 80 -8.73 9.02 -8.77
C ARG A 80 -7.42 8.77 -9.47
N THR A 81 -6.49 9.71 -9.26
CA THR A 81 -5.12 9.61 -9.73
C THR A 81 -4.19 9.42 -8.54
N ILE A 82 -3.41 8.35 -8.57
CA ILE A 82 -2.36 8.08 -7.57
C ILE A 82 -1.10 8.80 -8.02
N HIS A 83 -0.71 9.82 -7.24
CA HIS A 83 0.52 10.58 -7.37
C HIS A 83 0.91 11.16 -5.99
N PRO A 84 2.18 11.49 -5.74
CA PRO A 84 3.35 11.15 -6.57
C PRO A 84 3.67 9.64 -6.52
N LEU A 85 4.54 9.20 -7.43
CA LEU A 85 5.14 7.86 -7.47
C LEU A 85 6.67 8.02 -7.53
N PRO A 86 7.46 7.02 -7.05
CA PRO A 86 8.91 7.07 -7.11
C PRO A 86 9.43 7.33 -8.52
N SER A 87 10.55 8.05 -8.66
CA SER A 87 11.12 8.38 -9.98
C SER A 87 11.39 7.13 -10.85
N MET A 88 11.84 6.03 -10.22
CA MET A 88 12.14 4.76 -10.90
C MET A 88 10.93 3.81 -11.01
N PHE A 89 9.72 4.29 -10.70
CA PHE A 89 8.53 3.43 -10.64
C PHE A 89 8.13 2.82 -11.99
N ASP A 90 8.54 3.41 -13.11
CA ASP A 90 8.37 2.81 -14.45
C ASP A 90 9.04 1.42 -14.56
N SER A 91 10.20 1.25 -13.93
CA SER A 91 10.89 -0.05 -13.89
C SER A 91 10.10 -1.07 -13.07
N THR A 92 9.57 -0.66 -11.91
CA THR A 92 8.69 -1.48 -11.09
C THR A 92 7.44 -1.91 -11.86
N MET A 93 6.83 -1.00 -12.63
CA MET A 93 5.65 -1.31 -13.43
C MET A 93 5.97 -2.24 -14.60
N LYS A 94 7.13 -2.11 -15.25
CA LYS A 94 7.60 -3.07 -16.27
C LYS A 94 7.74 -4.48 -15.68
N TRP A 95 8.32 -4.60 -14.50
CA TRP A 95 8.46 -5.90 -13.81
C TRP A 95 7.10 -6.44 -13.37
N PHE A 96 6.20 -5.57 -12.92
CA PHE A 96 4.84 -5.94 -12.54
C PHE A 96 4.07 -6.55 -13.71
N TYR A 97 4.12 -5.96 -14.89
CA TYR A 97 3.43 -6.49 -16.08
C TYR A 97 4.14 -7.68 -16.72
N ALA A 98 5.46 -7.80 -16.59
CA ALA A 98 6.22 -8.97 -17.04
C ALA A 98 6.03 -10.20 -16.12
N GLY A 99 5.70 -9.97 -14.86
CA GLY A 99 5.42 -11.02 -13.88
C GLY A 99 4.05 -11.68 -14.07
N LYS A 100 3.76 -12.69 -13.24
CA LYS A 100 2.47 -13.37 -13.26
C LYS A 100 1.34 -12.47 -12.74
N LYS A 101 0.14 -12.70 -13.28
CA LYS A 101 -1.09 -12.09 -12.80
C LYS A 101 -1.20 -12.22 -11.27
N PRO A 102 -1.54 -11.14 -10.55
CA PRO A 102 -1.71 -11.21 -9.11
C PRO A 102 -2.72 -12.30 -8.71
N PRO A 103 -2.42 -13.13 -7.69
CA PRO A 103 -3.27 -14.25 -7.31
C PRO A 103 -4.62 -13.78 -6.77
N HIS A 104 -5.51 -14.71 -6.43
CA HIS A 104 -6.75 -14.37 -5.72
C HIS A 104 -6.44 -13.80 -4.32
N GLU A 105 -7.26 -12.86 -3.82
CA GLU A 105 -7.02 -12.16 -2.54
C GLU A 105 -6.86 -13.14 -1.37
N SER A 106 -7.67 -14.21 -1.32
CA SER A 106 -7.54 -15.24 -0.27
C SER A 106 -6.19 -15.98 -0.31
N SER A 107 -5.65 -16.21 -1.50
CA SER A 107 -4.33 -16.83 -1.68
C SER A 107 -3.23 -15.86 -1.29
N TRP A 108 -3.36 -14.59 -1.68
CA TRP A 108 -2.46 -13.51 -1.27
C TRP A 108 -2.42 -13.35 0.25
N ASN A 109 -3.57 -13.32 0.92
CA ASN A 109 -3.65 -13.21 2.39
C ASN A 109 -2.95 -14.39 3.08
N ARG A 110 -3.19 -15.62 2.61
CA ARG A 110 -2.54 -16.82 3.16
C ARG A 110 -1.02 -16.76 2.98
N ASN A 111 -0.56 -16.29 1.82
CA ASN A 111 0.86 -16.12 1.53
C ASN A 111 1.49 -15.05 2.42
N LEU A 112 0.88 -13.87 2.57
CA LEU A 112 1.39 -12.82 3.45
C LEU A 112 1.52 -13.31 4.89
N GLN A 113 0.54 -14.04 5.41
CA GLN A 113 0.62 -14.61 6.77
C GLN A 113 1.72 -15.67 6.89
N ARG A 114 1.94 -16.47 5.85
CA ARG A 114 3.05 -17.43 5.80
C ARG A 114 4.41 -16.71 5.80
N TRP A 115 4.58 -15.70 4.95
CA TRP A 115 5.83 -14.93 4.85
C TRP A 115 6.09 -14.10 6.11
N ALA A 116 5.04 -13.58 6.75
CA ALA A 116 5.16 -12.92 8.06
C ALA A 116 5.74 -13.86 9.12
N LYS A 117 5.26 -15.10 9.21
CA LYS A 117 5.84 -16.10 10.12
C LYS A 117 7.31 -16.37 9.82
N LEU A 118 7.68 -16.48 8.54
CA LEU A 118 9.07 -16.68 8.11
C LEU A 118 9.97 -15.49 8.48
N ALA A 119 9.42 -14.27 8.40
CA ALA A 119 10.09 -13.03 8.79
C ALA A 119 10.18 -12.82 10.33
N GLY A 120 9.71 -13.78 11.14
CA GLY A 120 9.63 -13.62 12.60
C GLY A 120 8.54 -12.64 13.06
N LEU A 121 7.59 -12.29 12.18
CA LEU A 121 6.49 -11.37 12.45
C LEU A 121 5.22 -12.14 12.86
N ASN A 122 4.42 -11.54 13.75
CA ASN A 122 3.11 -12.09 14.10
C ASN A 122 2.10 -12.02 12.92
N PRO A 123 1.62 -13.13 12.37
CA PRO A 123 0.72 -13.12 11.21
C PRO A 123 -0.67 -12.55 11.48
N TYR A 124 -1.07 -12.39 12.75
CA TYR A 124 -2.40 -11.93 13.11
C TYR A 124 -2.68 -10.53 12.55
N GLY A 125 -3.82 -10.37 11.89
CA GLY A 125 -4.25 -9.13 11.25
C GLY A 125 -3.53 -8.77 9.95
N ILE A 126 -2.54 -9.56 9.50
CA ILE A 126 -1.87 -9.34 8.21
C ILE A 126 -2.77 -9.84 7.07
N SER A 127 -3.01 -8.95 6.10
CA SER A 127 -3.81 -9.23 4.90
C SER A 127 -3.46 -8.25 3.79
N ALA A 128 -4.11 -8.36 2.63
CA ALA A 128 -3.97 -7.43 1.52
C ALA A 128 -4.29 -5.96 1.90
N LYS A 129 -5.07 -5.75 2.97
CA LYS A 129 -5.39 -4.41 3.50
C LYS A 129 -4.21 -3.80 4.27
N THR A 130 -3.28 -4.61 4.77
CA THR A 130 -2.11 -4.17 5.55
C THR A 130 -1.30 -3.15 4.78
N SER A 131 -1.04 -3.36 3.48
CA SER A 131 -0.22 -2.42 2.70
C SER A 131 -0.86 -1.03 2.60
N ARG A 132 -2.15 -0.96 2.25
CA ARG A 132 -2.89 0.31 2.23
C ARG A 132 -2.85 0.99 3.60
N LYS A 133 -3.24 0.26 4.65
CA LYS A 133 -3.36 0.84 6.00
C LYS A 133 -2.01 1.32 6.54
N SER A 134 -0.93 0.61 6.22
CA SER A 134 0.42 1.00 6.60
C SER A 134 0.82 2.30 5.90
N LEU A 135 0.63 2.39 4.57
CA LEU A 135 0.91 3.63 3.85
C LEU A 135 0.07 4.81 4.37
N GLU A 136 -1.25 4.61 4.56
CA GLU A 136 -2.13 5.66 5.11
C GLU A 136 -1.62 6.16 6.47
N SER A 137 -1.22 5.23 7.35
CA SER A 137 -0.66 5.57 8.66
C SER A 137 0.65 6.34 8.52
N TRP A 138 1.56 5.88 7.67
CA TRP A 138 2.87 6.48 7.45
C TRP A 138 2.76 7.92 6.91
N LEU A 139 1.87 8.14 5.93
CA LEU A 139 1.64 9.47 5.37
C LEU A 139 1.13 10.45 6.44
N VAL A 140 0.17 10.03 7.26
CA VAL A 140 -0.37 10.86 8.35
C VAL A 140 0.70 11.12 9.41
N THR A 141 1.46 10.09 9.80
CA THR A 141 2.55 10.22 10.78
C THR A 141 3.64 11.17 10.31
N ALA A 142 3.98 11.17 9.02
CA ALA A 142 4.93 12.10 8.41
C ALA A 142 4.37 13.51 8.15
N GLY A 143 3.16 13.82 8.62
CA GLY A 143 2.56 15.15 8.51
C GLY A 143 1.90 15.43 7.16
N ILE A 144 1.74 14.45 6.27
CA ILE A 144 0.99 14.65 5.03
C ILE A 144 -0.49 14.87 5.39
N PRO A 145 -1.13 15.93 4.84
CA PRO A 145 -2.53 16.22 5.16
C PRO A 145 -3.44 15.00 4.98
N VAL A 146 -4.29 14.78 5.98
CA VAL A 146 -5.30 13.70 5.99
C VAL A 146 -6.14 13.72 4.72
N THR A 147 -6.51 14.91 4.23
CA THR A 147 -7.26 15.10 2.99
C THR A 147 -6.51 14.54 1.76
N THR A 148 -5.23 14.85 1.62
CA THR A 148 -4.36 14.32 0.55
C THR A 148 -4.25 12.80 0.63
N THR A 149 -4.06 12.26 1.84
CA THR A 149 -4.01 10.81 2.07
C THR A 149 -5.32 10.13 1.68
N CYS A 150 -6.47 10.70 2.06
CA CYS A 150 -7.80 10.20 1.69
C CYS A 150 -8.02 10.21 0.17
N LEU A 151 -7.62 11.28 -0.52
CA LEU A 151 -7.75 11.38 -1.98
C LEU A 151 -6.91 10.32 -2.70
N ARG A 152 -5.68 10.06 -2.24
CA ARG A 152 -4.82 8.98 -2.77
C ARG A 152 -5.44 7.61 -2.53
N ALA A 153 -5.93 7.37 -1.31
CA ALA A 153 -6.57 6.13 -0.92
C ALA A 153 -7.98 5.94 -1.51
N GLY A 154 -8.61 6.95 -2.08
CA GLY A 154 -10.00 6.85 -2.53
C GLY A 154 -10.95 6.56 -1.37
N HIS A 155 -10.80 7.33 -0.28
CA HIS A 155 -11.66 7.31 0.90
C HIS A 155 -12.68 8.44 0.82
N ASP A 156 -13.86 8.17 1.36
CA ASP A 156 -15.07 9.00 1.27
C ASP A 156 -15.16 10.04 2.41
N SER A 157 -14.64 9.73 3.61
CA SER A 157 -14.81 10.58 4.78
C SER A 157 -13.59 10.67 5.70
N LEU A 158 -13.48 11.80 6.39
CA LEU A 158 -12.53 12.09 7.49
C LEU A 158 -12.58 11.02 8.60
N THR A 159 -13.75 10.40 8.82
CA THR A 159 -14.01 9.42 9.88
C THR A 159 -13.11 8.18 9.80
N SER A 160 -12.68 7.79 8.59
CA SER A 160 -11.81 6.63 8.41
C SER A 160 -10.39 6.84 8.96
N MET A 161 -9.97 8.08 9.22
CA MET A 161 -8.60 8.43 9.59
C MET A 161 -8.39 8.66 11.09
N ASN A 162 -9.47 8.79 11.88
CA ASN A 162 -9.40 8.80 13.35
C ASN A 162 -8.72 7.53 13.90
N HIS A 163 -8.71 6.44 13.13
CA HIS A 163 -8.03 5.20 13.47
C HIS A 163 -6.50 5.25 13.35
N TYR A 164 -5.92 6.26 12.68
CA TYR A 164 -4.47 6.37 12.48
C TYR A 164 -3.81 7.40 13.39
N GLN A 165 -4.59 8.35 13.92
CA GLN A 165 -4.12 9.37 14.87
C GLN A 165 -3.73 8.79 16.24
N GLY A 166 -4.16 7.57 16.56
CA GLY A 166 -3.83 6.87 17.82
C GLY A 166 -2.59 5.97 17.75
N LEU A 167 -1.88 5.92 16.62
CA LEU A 167 -0.69 5.08 16.49
C LEU A 167 0.51 5.79 17.12
N ALA A 168 0.94 5.29 18.27
CA ALA A 168 2.10 5.80 19.01
C ALA A 168 3.41 5.24 18.45
N PHE A 169 3.71 5.49 17.16
CA PHE A 169 5.05 5.23 16.63
C PHE A 169 6.09 6.00 17.45
N SER A 170 7.16 5.32 17.83
CA SER A 170 8.34 5.90 18.46
C SER A 170 9.03 6.92 17.56
N GLU A 171 9.85 7.80 18.14
CA GLU A 171 10.63 8.79 17.38
C GLU A 171 11.62 8.15 16.39
N SER A 172 12.11 6.93 16.63
CA SER A 172 12.88 6.18 15.63
C SER A 172 12.01 5.72 14.47
N GLU A 173 10.86 5.11 14.74
CA GLU A 173 9.96 4.62 13.68
C GLU A 173 9.42 5.78 12.83
N ARG A 174 9.16 6.94 13.44
CA ARG A 174 8.76 8.16 12.72
C ARG A 174 9.85 8.61 11.74
N ARG A 175 11.11 8.64 12.17
CA ARG A 175 12.25 8.97 11.31
C ARG A 175 12.41 7.96 10.16
N ASP A 176 12.25 6.68 10.44
CA ASP A 176 12.32 5.63 9.41
C ASP A 176 11.19 5.79 8.38
N ILE A 177 9.97 6.10 8.85
CA ILE A 177 8.82 6.41 7.99
C ILE A 177 9.14 7.61 7.08
N GLU A 178 9.61 8.72 7.63
CA GLU A 178 9.94 9.91 6.84
C GLU A 178 11.02 9.61 5.79
N ASN A 179 12.08 8.88 6.18
CA ASN A 179 13.15 8.47 5.28
C ASN A 179 12.62 7.58 4.15
N GLN A 180 11.80 6.59 4.47
CA GLN A 180 11.21 5.68 3.49
C GLN A 180 10.29 6.43 2.50
N LEU A 181 9.47 7.36 2.99
CA LEU A 181 8.60 8.17 2.15
C LEU A 181 9.39 9.16 1.27
N LYS A 182 10.49 9.72 1.78
CA LYS A 182 11.43 10.54 0.98
C LYS A 182 12.10 9.72 -0.12
N MET A 183 12.57 8.51 0.20
CA MET A 183 13.13 7.59 -0.79
C MET A 183 12.14 7.25 -1.91
N TRP A 184 10.85 7.13 -1.56
CA TRP A 184 9.79 6.92 -2.55
C TRP A 184 9.29 8.21 -3.21
N GLY A 185 9.80 9.38 -2.83
CA GLY A 185 9.38 10.69 -3.37
C GLY A 185 7.94 11.07 -3.01
N LEU A 186 7.39 10.54 -1.91
CA LEU A 186 6.07 10.94 -1.39
C LEU A 186 6.15 12.05 -0.34
N LEU A 187 7.32 12.25 0.23
CA LEU A 187 7.61 13.32 1.19
C LEU A 187 8.79 14.14 0.66
N ASN A 188 8.67 15.46 0.71
CA ASN A 188 9.72 16.39 0.29
C ASN A 188 10.55 16.84 1.50
#